data_AF-A0A1M6JEI8-F1
#
_entry.id   AF-A0A1M6JEI8-F1
#
_cell.length_a   1.000
_cell.length_b   1.000
_cell.length_c   1.000
_cell.angle_alpha   90.00
_cell.angle_beta   90.00
_cell.angle_gamma   90.00
#
_symmetry.space_group_name_H-M   'P 1'
#
loop_
_entity.id
_entity.type
_entity.pdbx_description
1 polymer ?
#
loop_
_entity_poly.entity_id
_entity_poly.type
_entity_poly.pdbx_seq_one_letter_code
_entity_poly.pdbx_strand_id
1 'polypeptide(L)' 'MEFIDILDTEGEVQTIALDQIAGIIDDGDLRIIHSKVPDFKIITNLPRTAIKSRIKYSRSKMYKRNLLGGIIED' A
#
# COMPACT_ATOMS: atom_id res chain seq x y z
N MET A 1 10.26 -0.16 -8.74
CA MET A 1 9.22 0.82 -8.32
C MET A 1 8.09 0.00 -7.70
N GLU A 2 7.74 0.23 -6.42
CA GLU A 2 6.80 -0.61 -5.67
C GLU A 2 5.37 -0.05 -5.79
N PHE A 3 4.39 -0.92 -6.07
CA PHE A 3 2.98 -0.55 -6.14
C PHE A 3 2.17 -1.28 -5.06
N ILE A 4 1.04 -0.71 -4.69
CA ILE A 4 0.01 -1.37 -3.90
C ILE A 4 -1.34 -1.25 -4.58
N ASP A 5 -2.10 -2.33 -4.50
CA ASP A 5 -3.50 -2.38 -4.92
C ASP A 5 -4.38 -2.23 -3.68
N ILE A 6 -5.26 -1.23 -3.72
CA ILE A 6 -6.21 -0.91 -2.66
C ILE A 6 -7.61 -0.98 -3.24
N LEU A 7 -8.50 -1.64 -2.52
CA LEU A 7 -9.91 -1.62 -2.85
C LEU A 7 -10.49 -0.35 -2.25
N ASP A 8 -11.04 0.51 -3.09
CA ASP A 8 -11.76 1.69 -2.63
C ASP A 8 -13.15 1.34 -2.10
N THR A 9 -13.87 2.34 -1.61
CA THR A 9 -15.24 2.18 -1.09
C THR A 9 -16.28 1.85 -2.17
N GLU A 10 -15.97 2.08 -3.44
CA GLU A 10 -16.85 1.77 -4.57
C GLU A 10 -16.61 0.35 -5.11
N GLY A 11 -15.57 -0.32 -4.61
CA GLY A 11 -15.19 -1.67 -5.03
C GLY A 11 -14.24 -1.67 -6.22
N GLU A 12 -13.71 -0.53 -6.64
CA GLU A 12 -12.67 -0.46 -7.66
C GLU A 12 -11.29 -0.70 -7.06
N VAL A 13 -10.43 -1.32 -7.86
CA VAL A 13 -9.05 -1.56 -7.49
C VAL A 13 -8.22 -0.37 -7.98
N GLN A 14 -7.72 0.40 -7.02
CA GLN A 14 -6.81 1.52 -7.26
C GLN A 14 -5.37 1.08 -7.01
N THR A 15 -4.51 1.28 -8.00
CA THR A 15 -3.07 0.99 -7.90
C THR A 15 -2.30 2.29 -7.66
N ILE A 16 -1.51 2.36 -6.60
CA ILE A 16 -0.65 3.51 -6.28
C ILE A 16 0.77 3.07 -5.98
N ALA A 17 1.75 3.85 -6.44
CA ALA A 17 3.15 3.62 -6.10
C ALA A 17 3.45 4.02 -4.64
N LEU A 18 4.22 3.21 -3.92
CA LEU A 18 4.46 3.40 -2.48
C LEU A 18 5.18 4.70 -2.13
N ASP A 19 6.09 5.14 -3.00
CA ASP A 19 6.81 6.40 -2.87
C ASP A 19 5.91 7.63 -3.08
N GLN A 20 4.77 7.43 -3.75
CA GLN A 20 3.74 8.45 -3.96
C GLN A 20 2.78 8.58 -2.78
N ILE A 21 2.78 7.67 -1.80
CA ILE A 21 1.93 7.81 -0.62
C ILE A 21 2.50 8.90 0.30
N ALA A 22 1.75 9.97 0.48
CA ALA A 22 2.08 11.07 1.38
C ALA A 22 1.67 10.77 2.82
N GLY A 23 0.55 10.07 3.02
CA GLY A 23 0.05 9.75 4.36
C GLY A 23 -1.27 8.98 4.34
N ILE A 24 -1.69 8.53 5.52
CA ILE A 24 -2.97 7.85 5.75
C ILE A 24 -3.66 8.58 6.89
N ILE A 25 -4.87 9.07 6.64
CA ILE A 25 -5.74 9.71 7.62
C ILE A 25 -6.89 8.76 7.94
N ASP A 26 -7.22 8.63 9.22
CA ASP A 26 -8.38 7.88 9.68
C ASP A 26 -9.54 8.89 9.87
N ASP A 27 -10.69 8.62 9.26
CA ASP A 27 -11.92 9.42 9.39
C ASP A 27 -13.12 8.48 9.64
N GLY A 28 -13.46 8.31 10.92
CA GLY A 28 -14.44 7.32 11.35
C GLY A 28 -14.05 5.89 10.94
N ASP A 29 -14.93 5.23 10.19
CA ASP A 29 -14.70 3.87 9.66
C ASP A 29 -13.86 3.86 8.38
N LEU A 30 -13.64 5.02 7.78
CA LEU A 30 -12.92 5.18 6.52
C LEU A 30 -11.47 5.57 6.76
N ARG A 31 -10.60 5.18 5.83
CA ARG A 31 -9.23 5.65 5.73
C ARG A 31 -9.01 6.32 4.39
N ILE A 32 -8.42 7.50 4.45
CA ILE A 32 -8.08 8.32 3.30
C ILE A 32 -6.57 8.26 3.11
N ILE A 33 -6.16 7.66 2.00
CA ILE A 33 -4.76 7.55 1.61
C ILE A 33 -4.46 8.73 0.69
N HIS A 34 -3.66 9.65 1.20
CA HIS A 34 -3.20 10.82 0.45
C HIS A 34 -2.00 10.47 -0.41
N SER A 35 -2.07 10.83 -1.69
CA SER A 35 -0.93 10.77 -2.60
C SER A 35 -0.20 12.12 -2.68
N LYS A 36 1.06 12.07 -3.11
CA LYS A 36 1.84 13.22 -3.57
C LYS A 36 1.40 13.70 -4.94
N VAL A 37 0.70 12.85 -5.71
CA VAL A 37 0.05 13.23 -6.96
C VAL A 37 -1.13 14.14 -6.62
N PRO A 38 -1.19 15.37 -7.18
CA PRO A 38 -2.31 16.28 -6.96
C PRO A 38 -3.64 15.59 -7.28
N ASP A 39 -4.66 15.86 -6.47
CA ASP A 39 -6.03 15.36 -6.61
C ASP A 39 -6.23 13.83 -6.57
N PHE A 40 -5.17 13.05 -6.36
CA PHE A 40 -5.28 11.61 -6.20
C PHE A 40 -5.39 11.23 -4.72
N LYS A 41 -6.56 10.70 -4.33
CA LYS A 41 -6.84 10.18 -2.99
C LYS A 41 -7.58 8.86 -3.12
N ILE A 42 -7.23 7.89 -2.28
CA ILE A 42 -7.96 6.63 -2.20
C ILE A 42 -8.70 6.59 -0.88
N ILE A 43 -10.01 6.40 -0.92
CA ILE A 43 -10.84 6.22 0.27
C ILE A 43 -11.16 4.74 0.38
N THR A 44 -10.83 4.14 1.52
CA THR A 44 -11.01 2.70 1.75
C THR A 44 -11.55 2.43 3.14
N ASN A 45 -12.37 1.42 3.31
CA ASN A 45 -12.82 0.92 4.61
C ASN A 45 -11.86 -0.13 5.20
N LEU A 46 -10.78 -0.49 4.49
CA LEU A 46 -9.85 -1.52 4.92
C LEU A 46 -9.18 -1.13 6.25
N PRO A 47 -9.00 -2.05 7.20
CA PRO A 47 -8.34 -1.76 8.47
C PRO A 47 -6.89 -1.31 8.26
N ARG A 48 -6.42 -0.38 9.11
CA ARG A 48 -5.05 0.16 9.04
C ARG A 48 -3.97 -0.93 9.07
N THR A 49 -4.24 -2.04 9.75
CA THR A 49 -3.39 -3.24 9.78
C THR A 49 -3.29 -3.91 8.41
N ALA A 50 -4.40 -4.03 7.66
CA ALA A 50 -4.39 -4.58 6.30
C ALA A 50 -3.60 -3.68 5.34
N ILE A 51 -3.77 -2.35 5.43
CA ILE A 51 -3.01 -1.40 4.62
C ILE A 51 -1.51 -1.51 4.93
N LYS A 52 -1.12 -1.48 6.21
CA LYS A 52 0.29 -1.67 6.62
C LYS A 52 0.87 -3.01 6.17
N SER A 53 0.11 -4.10 6.28
CA SER A 53 0.54 -5.43 5.83
C SER A 53 0.76 -5.47 4.33
N ARG A 54 -0.11 -4.84 3.51
CA ARG A 54 0.09 -4.72 2.06
C ARG A 54 1.34 -3.92 1.70
N ILE A 55 1.55 -2.78 2.36
CA ILE A 55 2.78 -1.96 2.20
C ILE A 55 4.02 -2.80 2.55
N LYS A 56 4.00 -3.52 3.68
CA LYS A 56 5.11 -4.38 4.12
C LYS A 56 5.36 -5.54 3.16
N TYR A 57 4.29 -6.15 2.64
CA TYR A 57 4.39 -7.28 1.71
C TYR A 57 5.04 -6.87 0.39
N SER A 58 4.66 -5.69 -0.16
CA SER A 58 5.28 -5.11 -1.35
C SER A 58 6.79 -4.91 -1.16
N ARG A 59 7.21 -4.37 0.00
CA ARG A 59 8.63 -4.25 0.39
C ARG A 59 9.37 -5.59 0.54
N SER A 60 8.69 -6.61 1.06
CA SER A 60 9.32 -7.93 1.30
C SER A 60 9.54 -8.73 0.02
N LYS A 61 8.70 -8.57 -1.01
CA LYS A 61 8.92 -9.19 -2.33
C LYS A 61 10.21 -8.70 -3.00
N MET A 62 10.63 -7.47 -2.69
CA MET A 62 11.90 -6.89 -3.17
C MET A 62 13.14 -7.55 -2.53
N TYR A 63 12.96 -8.20 -1.38
CA TYR A 63 14.02 -8.89 -0.64
C TYR A 63 13.52 -10.26 -0.17
N LYS A 64 13.22 -11.17 -1.11
CA LYS A 64 13.14 -12.58 -0.76
C LYS A 64 14.54 -13.01 -0.31
N ARG A 65 14.86 -12.90 0.98
CA ARG A 65 16.09 -13.47 1.51
C ARG A 65 15.83 -14.93 1.83
N ASN A 66 16.70 -15.83 1.36
CA ASN A 66 16.70 -17.21 1.79
C ASN A 66 16.98 -17.28 3.31
N LEU A 67 16.71 -18.43 3.94
CA LEU A 67 16.94 -18.65 5.38
C LEU A 67 18.42 -18.47 5.80
N LEU A 68 19.33 -18.35 4.85
CA LEU A 68 20.78 -18.14 5.03
C LEU A 68 21.20 -16.68 4.74
N GLY A 69 20.26 -15.76 4.54
CA GLY A 69 20.52 -14.33 4.34
C GLY A 69 20.89 -13.88 2.92
N GLY A 70 20.93 -14.79 1.95
CA GLY A 70 21.15 -14.49 0.54
C GLY A 70 19.89 -13.96 -0.14
N ILE A 71 20.03 -12.98 -1.02
CA ILE A 71 18.92 -12.43 -1.81
C ILE A 71 18.57 -13.46 -2.91
N ILE A 72 17.30 -13.85 -2.99
CA ILE A 72 16.71 -14.62 -4.08
C ILE A 72 16.19 -13.57 -5.07
N GLU A 73 16.96 -13.30 -6.12
CA GLU A 73 16.44 -12.65 -7.33
C GLU A 73 15.52 -13.66 -8.03
N ASP A 74 14.33 -13.22 -8.47
CA ASP A 74 13.53 -13.96 -9.45
C ASP A 74 14.18 -13.83 -10.85
#